data_AF-A0AA38RDE6-F1
#
_entry.id   AF-A0AA38RDE6-F1
#
_cell.length_a   1.000
_cell.length_b   1.000
_cell.length_c   1.000
_cell.angle_alpha   90.00
_cell.angle_beta   90.00
_cell.angle_gamma   90.00
#
_symmetry.space_group_name_H-M   'P 1'
#
loop_
_entity.id
_entity.type
_entity.pdbx_description
1 polymer ?
#
loop_
_entity_poly.entity_id
_entity_poly.type
_entity_poly.pdbx_seq_one_letter_code
_entity_poly.pdbx_strand_id
1 'polypeptide(L)'
;MILQPETRPISQEQLVAEVKGIYAGLVMVENKCIEVDNAQTSLNEAPPRLNNGQWQALIALHRTLLNKHHDFVLACQHPSASTALRRLASKYAMPVRMLQHGIHSFIQLLQ
;
A
#
# COMPACT_ATOMS: atom_id res chain seq x y z
N MET A 1 -2.11 -8.11 35.60
CA MET A 1 -3.21 -7.38 34.92
C MET A 1 -2.55 -6.30 34.07
N ILE A 2 -2.56 -6.42 32.75
CA ILE A 2 -1.92 -5.43 31.86
C ILE A 2 -2.91 -4.26 31.73
N LEU A 3 -2.55 -3.10 32.26
CA LEU A 3 -3.30 -1.85 32.07
C LEU A 3 -3.24 -1.50 30.58
N GLN A 4 -4.35 -1.68 29.87
CA GLN A 4 -4.47 -1.08 28.55
C GLN A 4 -4.44 0.45 28.73
N PRO A 5 -3.65 1.18 27.92
CA PRO A 5 -3.71 2.63 27.93
C PRO A 5 -5.14 3.07 27.64
N GLU A 6 -5.63 4.07 28.38
CA GLU A 6 -6.90 4.75 28.09
C GLU A 6 -6.81 5.41 26.71
N THR A 7 -7.12 4.66 25.65
CA THR A 7 -7.25 5.22 24.30
C THR A 7 -8.64 5.80 24.19
N ARG A 8 -8.75 7.14 24.14
CA ARG A 8 -10.01 7.80 23.82
C ARG A 8 -10.55 7.24 22.49
N PRO A 9 -11.84 6.84 22.41
CA PRO A 9 -12.40 6.32 21.18
C PRO A 9 -12.31 7.38 20.07
N ILE A 10 -11.81 6.96 18.89
CA ILE A 10 -11.69 7.83 17.72
C ILE A 10 -13.06 8.27 17.22
N SER A 11 -13.22 9.56 16.94
CA SER A 11 -14.45 10.09 16.33
C SER A 11 -14.60 9.64 14.88
N GLN A 12 -15.81 9.69 14.34
CA GLN A 12 -16.03 9.32 12.93
C GLN A 12 -15.30 10.28 11.98
N GLU A 13 -15.25 11.58 12.29
CA GLU A 13 -14.54 12.58 11.51
C GLU A 13 -13.03 12.34 11.53
N GLN A 14 -12.48 12.00 12.69
CA GLN A 14 -11.07 11.64 12.85
C GLN A 14 -10.74 10.38 12.04
N LEU A 15 -11.59 9.36 12.09
CA LEU A 15 -11.41 8.15 11.27
C LEU A 15 -11.48 8.45 9.78
N VAL A 16 -12.38 9.32 9.33
CA VAL A 16 -12.45 9.76 7.93
C VAL A 16 -11.15 10.45 7.52
N ALA A 17 -10.63 11.34 8.37
CA ALA A 17 -9.35 12.02 8.10
C ALA A 17 -8.19 11.02 8.01
N GLU A 18 -8.14 10.05 8.91
CA GLU A 18 -7.11 9.01 8.94
C GLU A 18 -7.17 8.13 7.68
N VAL A 19 -8.35 7.64 7.31
CA VAL A 19 -8.53 6.82 6.09
C VAL A 19 -8.11 7.60 4.84
N LYS A 20 -8.41 8.90 4.77
CA LYS A 20 -7.96 9.77 3.67
C LYS A 20 -6.43 9.93 3.66
N GLY A 21 -5.82 10.11 4.82
CA GLY A 21 -4.35 10.20 4.95
C GLY A 21 -3.66 8.91 4.52
N ILE A 22 -4.15 7.76 4.98
CA ILE A 22 -3.64 6.45 4.58
C ILE A 22 -3.78 6.25 3.07
N TYR A 23 -4.95 6.58 2.50
CA TYR A 23 -5.17 6.47 1.06
C TYR A 23 -4.21 7.35 0.24
N ALA A 24 -4.00 8.60 0.65
CA ALA A 24 -3.06 9.49 -0.02
C ALA A 24 -1.63 8.93 0.02
N GLY A 25 -1.21 8.42 1.19
CA GLY A 25 0.09 7.76 1.34
C GLY A 25 0.22 6.49 0.49
N LEU A 26 -0.83 5.67 0.42
CA LEU A 26 -0.88 4.48 -0.44
C LEU A 26 -0.69 4.85 -1.90
N VAL A 27 -1.47 5.80 -2.42
CA VAL A 27 -1.38 6.22 -3.83
C VAL A 27 -0.01 6.78 -4.17
N MET A 28 0.60 7.55 -3.25
CA MET A 28 1.95 8.08 -3.45
C MET A 28 2.99 6.96 -3.58
N VAL A 29 2.94 5.95 -2.71
CA VAL A 29 3.86 4.80 -2.77
C VAL A 29 3.59 3.94 -4.00
N GLU A 30 2.32 3.72 -4.35
CA GLU A 30 1.94 2.93 -5.53
C GLU A 30 2.44 3.56 -6.82
N ASN A 31 2.24 4.88 -6.99
CA ASN A 31 2.77 5.60 -8.14
C ASN A 31 4.30 5.48 -8.21
N LYS A 32 4.98 5.48 -7.06
CA LYS A 32 6.43 5.30 -7.04
C LYS A 32 6.85 3.89 -7.43
N CYS A 33 6.14 2.84 -7.01
CA CYS A 33 6.36 1.48 -7.50
C CYS A 33 6.22 1.43 -9.02
N ILE A 34 5.10 1.91 -9.58
CA ILE A 34 4.84 1.89 -11.02
C ILE A 34 5.95 2.60 -11.81
N GLU A 35 6.38 3.77 -11.35
CA GLU A 35 7.46 4.53 -11.99
C GLU A 35 8.78 3.74 -12.01
N VAL A 36 9.18 3.18 -10.86
CA VAL A 36 10.44 2.45 -10.72
C VAL A 36 10.39 1.14 -11.52
N ASP A 37 9.29 0.39 -11.43
CA ASP A 37 9.12 -0.88 -12.13
C ASP A 37 9.17 -0.69 -13.64
N ASN A 38 8.43 0.29 -14.17
CA ASN A 38 8.44 0.60 -15.60
C ASN A 38 9.83 1.02 -16.10
N ALA A 39 10.60 1.75 -15.28
CA ALA A 39 11.96 2.12 -15.60
C ALA A 39 12.90 0.90 -15.67
N GLN A 40 12.65 -0.13 -14.85
CA GLN A 40 13.42 -1.38 -14.91
C GLN A 40 13.00 -2.28 -16.08
N THR A 41 11.70 -2.36 -16.39
CA THR A 41 11.20 -3.18 -17.52
C THR A 41 11.59 -2.60 -18.89
N SER A 42 11.68 -1.26 -19.02
CA SER A 42 12.05 -0.61 -20.29
C SER A 42 13.50 -0.85 -20.72
N LEU A 43 14.34 -1.45 -19.85
CA LEU A 43 15.74 -1.77 -20.13
C LEU A 43 15.95 -3.03 -20.99
N ASN A 44 14.87 -3.70 -21.43
CA ASN A 44 14.65 -4.65 -22.55
C ASN A 44 15.77 -5.51 -23.20
N GLU A 45 17.01 -5.56 -22.71
CA GLU A 45 18.09 -6.38 -23.31
C GLU A 45 18.94 -7.17 -22.30
N ALA A 46 18.62 -7.12 -21.00
CA ALA A 46 19.22 -7.97 -19.97
C ALA A 46 18.36 -7.93 -18.69
N PRO A 47 18.46 -8.91 -17.77
CA PRO A 47 17.89 -8.76 -16.43
C PRO A 47 18.35 -7.42 -15.84
N PRO A 48 17.48 -6.67 -15.15
CA PRO A 48 17.82 -5.38 -14.56
C PRO A 48 19.13 -5.52 -13.79
N ARG A 49 20.20 -4.82 -14.22
CA ARG A 49 21.48 -4.82 -13.52
C ARG A 49 21.40 -3.94 -12.28
N LEU A 50 20.41 -4.22 -11.43
CA LEU A 50 20.25 -3.62 -10.12
C LEU A 50 21.38 -4.16 -9.23
N ASN A 51 22.13 -3.25 -8.63
CA ASN A 51 23.05 -3.63 -7.58
C ASN A 51 22.28 -4.04 -6.30
N ASN A 52 22.96 -4.66 -5.34
CA ASN A 52 22.32 -5.13 -4.12
C ASN A 52 21.57 -4.03 -3.36
N GLY A 53 22.12 -2.82 -3.29
CA GLY A 53 21.47 -1.69 -2.64
C GLY A 53 20.18 -1.26 -3.33
N GLN A 54 20.17 -1.26 -4.66
CA GLN A 54 18.97 -0.96 -5.45
C GLN A 54 17.90 -2.05 -5.29
N TRP A 55 18.30 -3.32 -5.25
CA TRP A 55 17.38 -4.43 -4.96
C TRP A 55 16.76 -4.31 -3.57
N GLN A 56 17.55 -3.99 -2.54
CA GLN A 56 17.02 -3.77 -1.18
C GLN A 56 16.04 -2.59 -1.14
N ALA A 57 16.34 -1.50 -1.85
CA ALA A 57 15.45 -0.35 -1.93
C ALA A 57 14.12 -0.69 -2.63
N LEU A 58 14.17 -1.47 -3.72
CA LEU A 58 12.99 -1.93 -4.45
C LEU A 58 12.13 -2.86 -3.59
N ILE A 59 12.74 -3.85 -2.93
CA ILE A 59 12.04 -4.75 -1.99
C ILE A 59 11.38 -3.94 -0.86
N ALA A 60 12.10 -2.98 -0.28
CA ALA A 60 11.57 -2.12 0.76
C ALA A 60 10.37 -1.31 0.26
N LEU A 61 10.43 -0.77 -0.96
CA LEU A 61 9.36 -0.01 -1.58
C LEU A 61 8.10 -0.87 -1.79
N HIS A 62 8.21 -2.06 -2.37
CA HIS A 62 7.06 -2.97 -2.53
C HIS A 62 6.48 -3.42 -1.18
N ARG A 63 7.35 -3.70 -0.19
CA ARG A 63 6.90 -4.01 1.17
C ARG A 63 6.12 -2.86 1.79
N THR A 64 6.57 -1.61 1.60
CA THR A 64 5.83 -0.42 2.04
C THR A 64 4.49 -0.32 1.33
N LEU A 65 4.41 -0.58 0.01
CA LEU A 65 3.14 -0.58 -0.72
C LEU A 65 2.15 -1.60 -0.14
N LEU A 66 2.59 -2.84 0.06
CA LEU A 66 1.74 -3.89 0.65
C LEU A 66 1.27 -3.54 2.06
N ASN A 67 2.14 -2.96 2.90
CA ASN A 67 1.76 -2.47 4.21
C ASN A 67 0.70 -1.35 4.12
N LYS A 68 0.84 -0.42 3.17
CA LYS A 68 -0.16 0.65 2.98
C LYS A 68 -1.51 0.12 2.52
N HIS A 69 -1.53 -0.88 1.64
CA HIS A 69 -2.78 -1.57 1.28
C HIS A 69 -3.43 -2.23 2.51
N HIS A 70 -2.65 -2.93 3.33
CA HIS A 70 -3.13 -3.53 4.57
C HIS A 70 -3.70 -2.48 5.53
N ASP A 71 -2.96 -1.40 5.80
CA ASP A 71 -3.40 -0.30 6.67
C ASP A 71 -4.72 0.31 6.18
N PHE A 72 -4.85 0.51 4.87
CA PHE A 72 -6.05 1.08 4.28
C PHE A 72 -7.28 0.17 4.46
N VAL A 73 -7.12 -1.14 4.20
CA VAL A 73 -8.20 -2.12 4.39
C VAL A 73 -8.60 -2.20 5.87
N LEU A 74 -7.63 -2.24 6.78
CA LEU A 74 -7.87 -2.28 8.22
C LEU A 74 -8.62 -1.02 8.69
N ALA A 75 -8.19 0.17 8.25
CA ALA A 75 -8.85 1.42 8.59
C ALA A 75 -10.29 1.49 8.05
N CYS A 76 -10.54 0.98 6.84
CA CYS A 76 -11.90 0.88 6.29
C CYS A 76 -12.80 -0.05 7.10
N GLN A 77 -12.23 -1.08 7.74
CA GLN A 77 -12.96 -2.06 8.55
C GLN A 77 -13.08 -1.69 10.03
N HIS A 78 -12.55 -0.54 10.45
CA HIS A 78 -12.59 -0.08 11.84
C HIS A 78 -14.02 -0.14 12.43
N PRO A 79 -14.19 -0.47 13.74
CA PRO A 79 -15.51 -0.55 14.36
C PRO A 79 -16.39 0.70 14.13
N SER A 80 -15.80 1.89 14.31
CA SER A 80 -16.44 3.20 14.08
C SER A 80 -16.62 3.60 12.61
N ALA A 81 -16.25 2.75 11.64
CA ALA A 81 -16.38 3.08 10.22
C ALA A 81 -17.85 3.10 9.78
N SER A 82 -18.25 4.11 8.99
CA SER A 82 -19.56 4.10 8.36
C SER A 82 -19.64 3.03 7.24
N THR A 83 -20.85 2.66 6.84
CA THR A 83 -21.05 1.74 5.69
C THR A 83 -20.37 2.24 4.42
N ALA A 84 -20.31 3.56 4.21
CA ALA A 84 -19.61 4.16 3.08
C ALA A 84 -18.09 3.96 3.16
N LEU A 85 -17.49 4.13 4.35
CA LEU A 85 -16.06 3.87 4.56
C LEU A 85 -15.69 2.40 4.35
N ARG A 86 -16.49 1.47 4.87
CA ARG A 86 -16.26 0.02 4.71
C ARG A 86 -16.24 -0.42 3.24
N ARG A 87 -16.97 0.28 2.37
CA ARG A 87 -17.05 -0.01 0.93
C ARG A 87 -15.88 0.57 0.12
N LEU A 88 -15.04 1.44 0.70
CA LEU A 88 -13.97 2.10 -0.06
C LEU A 88 -12.94 1.14 -0.64
N ALA A 89 -12.55 0.11 0.11
CA ALA A 89 -11.59 -0.89 -0.37
C ALA A 89 -12.07 -1.56 -1.67
N SER A 90 -13.34 -1.95 -1.74
CA SER A 90 -13.95 -2.49 -2.96
C SER A 90 -14.14 -1.43 -4.03
N LYS A 91 -14.62 -0.23 -3.66
CA LYS A 91 -14.86 0.89 -4.59
C LYS A 91 -13.58 1.32 -5.32
N TYR A 92 -12.44 1.26 -4.63
CA TYR A 92 -11.13 1.63 -5.19
C TYR A 92 -10.36 0.44 -5.76
N ALA A 93 -11.01 -0.73 -5.90
CA ALA A 93 -10.42 -1.95 -6.45
C ALA A 93 -9.09 -2.33 -5.76
N MET A 94 -8.99 -2.14 -4.43
CA MET A 94 -7.76 -2.37 -3.67
C MET A 94 -7.14 -3.76 -3.90
N PRO A 95 -7.92 -4.86 -3.95
CA PRO A 95 -7.33 -6.19 -4.19
C PRO A 95 -6.64 -6.30 -5.56
N VAL A 96 -7.26 -5.75 -6.61
CA VAL A 96 -6.72 -5.79 -7.98
C VAL A 96 -5.45 -4.94 -8.06
N ARG A 97 -5.47 -3.73 -7.50
CA ARG A 97 -4.32 -2.83 -7.45
C ARG A 97 -3.14 -3.42 -6.68
N MET A 98 -3.42 -4.01 -5.51
CA MET A 98 -2.40 -4.68 -4.69
C MET A 98 -1.77 -5.84 -5.45
N LEU A 99 -2.58 -6.65 -6.13
CA LEU A 99 -2.07 -7.76 -6.95
C LEU A 99 -1.20 -7.25 -8.10
N GLN A 100 -1.66 -6.24 -8.83
CA GLN A 100 -0.97 -5.73 -10.03
C GLN A 100 0.34 -4.99 -9.68
N HIS A 101 0.28 -4.02 -8.77
CA HIS A 101 1.38 -3.10 -8.48
C HIS A 101 2.20 -3.50 -7.26
N GLY A 102 1.62 -4.28 -6.34
CA GLY A 102 2.33 -4.76 -5.15
C GLY A 102 3.07 -6.08 -5.37
N ILE A 103 2.55 -6.96 -6.24
CA ILE A 103 3.01 -8.35 -6.37
C ILE A 103 3.46 -8.67 -7.79
N HIS A 104 2.55 -8.57 -8.77
CA HIS A 104 2.78 -9.07 -10.13
C HIS A 104 3.94 -8.36 -10.83
N SER A 105 3.93 -7.02 -10.84
CA SER A 105 5.01 -6.18 -11.36
C SER A 105 6.37 -6.55 -10.78
N PHE A 106 6.46 -6.73 -9.45
CA PHE A 106 7.70 -7.14 -8.80
C PHE A 106 8.17 -8.53 -9.25
N ILE A 107 7.26 -9.51 -9.36
CA ILE A 107 7.60 -10.85 -9.85
C ILE A 107 8.15 -10.80 -11.28
N GLN A 108 7.59 -9.94 -12.14
CA GLN A 108 8.08 -9.78 -13.51
C GLN A 108 9.52 -9.25 -13.57
N LEU A 109 9.99 -8.52 -12.56
CA LEU A 109 11.39 -8.05 -12.47
C LEU A 109 12.36 -9.15 -12.04
N LEU A 110 11.86 -10.27 -11.51
CA LEU A 110 12.66 -11.43 -11.09
C LEU A 110 12.83 -12.48 -12.21
N GLN A 111 12.12 -12.32 -13.33
CA GLN A 111 12.11 -13.24 -14.48
C GLN A 111 13.05 -12.74 -15.58
#